data_AF-A0A2D8XMM7-F1
#
_entry.id   AF-A0A2D8XMM7-F1
#
_cell.length_a   1.000
_cell.length_b   1.000
_cell.length_c   1.000
_cell.angle_alpha   90.00
_cell.angle_beta   90.00
_cell.angle_gamma   90.00
#
_symmetry.space_group_name_H-M   'P 1'
#
loop_
_entity.id
_entity.type
_entity.pdbx_description
1 polymer ?
#
loop_
_entity_poly.entity_id
_entity_poly.type
_entity_poly.pdbx_seq_one_letter_code
_entity_poly.pdbx_strand_id
1 'polypeptide(L)'
;MNEGQARQKIERSAKAEALLRNEILQDGFKYLEGQFIEAWRNSSVGDTESRERLYQLLQNLDALKGYFQSVIEDGKLAKMQLDEVKRQTDFNNRQR
;
A
#
# COMPACT_ATOMS: atom_id res chain seq x y z
N MET A 1 -7.67 3.28 -20.50
CA MET A 1 -6.44 2.59 -20.07
C MET A 1 -6.03 1.66 -21.19
N ASN A 2 -4.77 1.73 -21.66
CA ASN A 2 -4.29 0.76 -22.65
C ASN A 2 -3.75 -0.50 -21.96
N GLU A 3 -3.61 -1.60 -22.71
CA GLU A 3 -3.19 -2.89 -22.15
C GLU A 3 -1.82 -2.83 -21.47
N GLY A 4 -0.88 -2.06 -22.03
CA GLY A 4 0.45 -1.86 -21.46
C GLY A 4 0.41 -1.21 -20.07
N GLN A 5 -0.38 -0.15 -19.91
CA GLN A 5 -0.60 0.53 -18.62
C GLN A 5 -1.21 -0.42 -17.58
N ALA A 6 -2.18 -1.24 -18.01
CA ALA A 6 -2.83 -2.21 -17.13
C ALA A 6 -1.83 -3.25 -16.62
N ARG A 7 -1.03 -3.83 -17.52
CA ARG A 7 0.03 -4.79 -17.16
C ARG A 7 1.06 -4.17 -16.21
N GLN A 8 1.47 -2.92 -16.43
CA GLN A 8 2.38 -2.22 -15.54
C GLN A 8 1.79 -2.05 -14.13
N LYS A 9 0.51 -1.66 -14.02
CA LYS A 9 -0.17 -1.55 -12.71
C LYS A 9 -0.23 -2.89 -11.98
N ILE A 10 -0.51 -3.98 -12.71
CA ILE A 10 -0.54 -5.34 -12.15
C ILE A 10 0.86 -5.74 -11.63
N GLU A 11 1.92 -5.50 -12.40
CA GLU A 11 3.28 -5.80 -11.98
C GLU A 11 3.70 -4.99 -10.75
N ARG A 12 3.37 -3.69 -10.71
CA ARG A 12 3.63 -2.84 -9.55
C ARG A 12 2.87 -3.30 -8.31
N SER A 13 1.61 -3.73 -8.46
CA SER A 13 0.81 -4.31 -7.38
C SER A 13 1.47 -5.55 -6.81
N ALA A 14 1.94 -6.48 -7.65
CA ALA A 14 2.66 -7.67 -7.18
C ALA A 14 3.92 -7.33 -6.37
N LYS A 15 4.67 -6.30 -6.77
CA LYS A 15 5.84 -5.79 -6.03
C LYS A 15 5.43 -5.18 -4.68
N ALA A 16 4.37 -4.38 -4.65
CA ALA A 16 3.85 -3.80 -3.41
C ALA A 16 3.33 -4.87 -2.44
N GLU A 17 2.65 -5.91 -2.94
CA GLU A 17 2.26 -7.05 -2.13
C GLU A 17 3.47 -7.81 -1.56
N ALA A 18 4.53 -8.00 -2.36
CA ALA A 18 5.76 -8.63 -1.90
C ALA A 18 6.43 -7.82 -0.77
N LEU A 19 6.44 -6.49 -0.87
CA LEU A 19 6.92 -5.60 0.19
C LEU A 19 6.07 -5.77 1.47
N LEU A 20 4.74 -5.72 1.37
CA LEU A 20 3.88 -5.87 2.56
C LEU A 20 3.93 -7.26 3.20
N ARG A 21 4.35 -8.30 2.46
CA ARG A 21 4.60 -9.64 3.01
C ARG A 21 6.02 -9.85 3.51
N ASN A 22 6.94 -8.93 3.24
CA ASN A 22 8.33 -9.03 3.67
C ASN A 22 8.42 -8.86 5.19
N GLU A 23 8.99 -9.85 5.88
CA GLU A 23 9.08 -9.88 7.34
C GLU A 23 9.89 -8.70 7.91
N ILE A 24 11.01 -8.34 7.28
CA ILE A 24 11.87 -7.23 7.71
C ILE A 24 11.11 -5.90 7.62
N LEU A 25 10.33 -5.71 6.55
CA LEU A 25 9.53 -4.49 6.42
C LEU A 25 8.39 -4.44 7.45
N GLN A 26 7.70 -5.57 7.68
CA GLN A 26 6.66 -5.66 8.71
C GLN A 26 7.22 -5.38 10.10
N ASP A 27 8.38 -5.93 10.42
CA ASP A 27 9.07 -5.71 11.68
C ASP A 27 9.55 -4.26 11.79
N GLY A 28 10.01 -3.66 10.70
CA GLY A 28 10.36 -2.24 10.63
C GLY A 28 9.18 -1.34 10.98
N PHE A 29 7.99 -1.60 10.42
CA PHE A 29 6.76 -0.87 10.79
C PHE A 29 6.44 -1.01 12.28
N LYS A 30 6.38 -2.24 12.80
CA LYS A 30 6.08 -2.49 14.22
C LYS A 30 7.12 -1.87 15.16
N TYR A 31 8.39 -1.97 14.79
CA TYR A 31 9.50 -1.43 15.56
C TYR A 31 9.37 0.09 15.68
N LEU A 32 9.21 0.80 14.56
CA LEU A 32 9.11 2.26 14.55
C LEU A 32 7.85 2.75 15.28
N GLU A 33 6.71 2.11 15.06
CA GLU A 33 5.47 2.39 15.79
C GLU A 33 5.68 2.27 17.30
N GLY A 34 6.30 1.16 17.74
CA GLY A 34 6.67 0.95 19.14
C GLY A 34 7.61 2.03 19.68
N GLN A 35 8.67 2.40 18.93
CA GLN A 35 9.59 3.46 19.34
C GLN A 35 8.88 4.81 19.51
N PHE A 36 7.96 5.17 18.61
CA PHE A 36 7.25 6.44 18.70
C PHE A 36 6.27 6.47 19.88
N ILE A 37 5.56 5.37 20.13
CA ILE A 37 4.65 5.25 21.28
C ILE A 37 5.43 5.30 22.60
N GLU A 38 6.55 4.60 22.71
CA GLU A 38 7.38 4.62 23.91
C GLU A 38 7.99 6.01 24.16
N ALA A 39 8.46 6.69 23.11
CA ALA A 39 8.94 8.07 23.23
C ALA A 39 7.81 9.02 23.70
N TRP A 40 6.59 8.81 23.21
CA TRP A 40 5.43 9.61 23.62
C TRP A 40 5.08 9.36 25.09
N ARG A 41 5.06 8.11 25.54
CA ARG A 41 4.80 7.73 26.94
C ARG A 41 5.81 8.34 27.92
N ASN A 42 7.06 8.43 27.51
CA ASN A 42 8.14 8.98 28.32
C ASN A 42 8.31 10.50 28.19
N SER A 43 7.48 11.17 27.38
CA SER A 43 7.52 12.63 27.22
C SER A 43 7.03 13.34 28.49
N SER A 44 7.62 14.50 28.80
CA SER A 44 7.17 15.31 29.94
C SER A 44 5.78 15.91 29.66
N VAL A 45 5.02 16.20 30.72
CA VAL A 45 3.68 16.81 30.59
C VAL A 45 3.73 18.13 29.81
N GLY A 46 4.79 18.93 29.98
CA GLY A 46 4.97 20.22 29.29
C GLY A 46 5.48 20.12 27.85
N ASP A 47 5.96 18.96 27.41
CA ASP A 47 6.57 18.78 26.09
C ASP A 47 5.53 18.43 25.00
N THR A 48 4.61 19.36 24.78
CA THR A 48 3.54 19.20 23.79
C THR A 48 4.07 19.16 22.36
N GLU A 49 5.12 19.92 22.04
CA GLU A 49 5.69 19.96 20.69
C GLU A 49 6.28 18.60 20.29
N SER A 50 7.03 17.95 21.18
CA SER A 50 7.59 16.62 20.87
C SER A 50 6.49 15.57 20.71
N ARG A 51 5.42 15.63 21.51
CA ARG A 51 4.27 14.73 21.35
C ARG A 51 3.56 14.91 20.01
N GLU A 52 3.35 16.15 19.57
CA GLU A 52 2.75 16.45 18.27
C GLU A 52 3.63 15.94 17.12
N ARG A 53 4.96 16.11 17.23
CA ARG A 53 5.91 15.58 16.25
C ARG A 53 5.86 14.05 16.18
N LEU A 54 5.80 13.36 17.33
CA LEU A 54 5.68 11.91 17.38
C LEU A 54 4.37 11.41 16.75
N TYR A 55 3.26 12.12 17.00
CA TYR A 55 1.99 11.84 16.34
C TYR A 55 2.11 11.97 14.82
N GLN A 56 2.72 13.04 14.31
CA GLN A 56 2.94 13.21 12.87
C GLN A 56 3.80 12.09 12.27
N LEU A 57 4.82 11.61 13.01
CA LEU A 57 5.62 10.47 12.56
C LEU A 57 4.80 9.17 12.47
N LEU A 58 3.92 8.91 13.44
CA LEU A 58 2.98 7.78 13.38
C LEU A 58 2.05 7.90 12.17
N GLN A 59 1.44 9.07 11.97
CA GLN A 59 0.56 9.32 10.81
C GLN A 59 1.29 9.11 9.48
N ASN A 60 2.54 9.54 9.37
CA ASN A 60 3.35 9.36 8.17
C ASN A 60 3.71 7.88 7.93
N LEU A 61 3.96 7.13 9.00
CA LEU A 61 4.22 5.69 8.93
C LEU A 61 2.98 4.95 8.41
N ASP A 62 1.80 5.28 8.91
CA ASP A 62 0.53 4.76 8.43
C ASP A 62 0.24 5.17 6.98
N ALA A 63 0.52 6.41 6.61
CA ALA A 63 0.36 6.90 5.24
C ALA A 63 1.25 6.12 4.26
N LEU A 64 2.50 5.79 4.64
CA LEU A 64 3.39 4.97 3.83
C LEU A 64 2.84 3.55 3.62
N LYS A 65 2.32 2.94 4.68
CA LYS A 65 1.66 1.63 4.58
C LYS A 65 0.40 1.70 3.69
N GLY A 66 -0.38 2.76 3.83
CA GLY A 66 -1.56 3.05 3.01
C GLY A 66 -1.21 3.23 1.53
N TYR A 67 -0.09 3.87 1.20
CA TYR A 67 0.39 3.96 -0.18
C TYR A 67 0.63 2.58 -0.82
N PHE A 68 1.24 1.64 -0.09
CA PHE A 68 1.41 0.28 -0.63
C PHE A 68 0.06 -0.40 -0.86
N GLN A 69 -0.90 -0.22 0.05
CA GLN A 69 -2.25 -0.75 -0.11
C GLN A 69 -2.94 -0.17 -1.35
N SER A 70 -2.84 1.15 -1.58
CA SER A 70 -3.45 1.80 -2.75
C SER A 70 -2.84 1.29 -4.07
N VAL A 71 -1.51 1.07 -4.12
CA VAL A 71 -0.85 0.47 -5.29
C VAL A 71 -1.35 -0.95 -5.56
N ILE A 72 -1.62 -1.72 -4.50
CA ILE A 72 -2.15 -3.08 -4.62
C ILE A 72 -3.56 -3.05 -5.20
N GLU A 73 -4.44 -2.21 -4.65
CA GLU A 73 -5.82 -2.02 -5.11
C GLU A 73 -5.88 -1.57 -6.57
N ASP A 74 -5.05 -0.61 -6.96
CA ASP A 74 -4.94 -0.14 -8.34
C ASP A 74 -4.61 -1.29 -9.32
N GLY A 75 -3.70 -2.19 -8.95
CA GLY A 75 -3.38 -3.35 -9.78
C GLY A 75 -4.48 -4.40 -9.82
N LYS A 76 -5.21 -4.61 -8.71
CA LYS A 76 -6.38 -5.50 -8.67
C LYS A 76 -7.48 -5.00 -9.62
N LEU A 77 -7.78 -3.70 -9.58
CA LEU A 77 -8.73 -3.07 -10.50
C LEU A 77 -8.26 -3.19 -11.96
N ALA A 78 -6.97 -2.94 -12.22
CA ALA A 78 -6.41 -3.10 -13.56
C ALA A 78 -6.52 -4.54 -14.10
N LYS A 79 -6.29 -5.54 -13.23
CA LYS A 79 -6.46 -6.95 -13.57
C LYS A 79 -7.90 -7.29 -13.93
N MET A 80 -8.86 -6.87 -13.09
CA MET A 80 -10.29 -7.11 -13.33
C MET A 80 -10.74 -6.53 -14.68
N GLN A 81 -10.30 -5.31 -15.00
CA GLN A 81 -10.63 -4.66 -16.28
C GLN A 81 -10.04 -5.41 -17.47
N LEU A 82 -8.81 -5.91 -17.35
CA LEU A 82 -8.14 -6.64 -18.43
C LEU A 82 -8.76 -8.02 -18.66
N ASP A 83 -9.18 -8.70 -17.58
CA ASP A 83 -9.87 -9.98 -17.64
C ASP A 83 -11.28 -9.85 -18.23
N GLU A 84 -11.97 -8.73 -18.00
CA GLU A 84 -13.25 -8.41 -18.63
C GLU A 84 -13.11 -8.22 -20.15
N VAL A 85 -12.11 -7.42 -20.60
CA VAL A 85 -11.86 -7.21 -22.03
C VAL A 85 -11.54 -8.51 -22.75
N LYS A 86 -10.74 -9.40 -22.13
CA LYS A 86 -10.45 -10.74 -22.68
C LYS A 86 -11.71 -11.58 -22.82
N ARG A 87 -12.54 -11.65 -21.78
CA ARG A 87 -13.81 -12.40 -21.81
C ARG A 87 -14.75 -11.92 -22.91
N GLN A 88 -14.88 -10.60 -23.09
CA GLN A 88 -15.69 -10.02 -24.16
C GLN A 88 -15.14 -10.35 -25.55
N THR A 89 -13.82 -10.29 -25.71
CA THR A 89 -13.15 -10.64 -26.98
C THR A 89 -13.35 -12.12 -27.33
N ASP A 90 -13.15 -13.01 -26.36
CA ASP A 90 -13.35 -14.46 -26.54
C ASP A 90 -14.81 -14.79 -26.86
N PHE A 91 -15.76 -14.12 -26.22
CA PHE A 91 -17.18 -14.27 -26.51
C PHE A 91 -17.49 -13.88 -27.96
N ASN A 92 -17.03 -12.70 -28.41
CA ASN A 92 -17.26 -12.21 -29.77
C ASN A 92 -16.62 -13.12 -30.83
N ASN A 93 -15.45 -13.71 -30.56
CA ASN A 93 -14.78 -14.63 -31.46
C ASN A 93 -15.50 -15.99 -31.60
N ARG A 94 -16.30 -16.41 -30.61
CA ARG A 94 -17.10 -17.64 -30.66
C ARG A 94 -18.43 -17.49 -31.39
N GLN A 95 -18.88 -16.25 -31.60
CA GLN A 95 -20.15 -15.92 -32.27
C GLN A 95 -19.96 -15.62 -33.78
N ARG A 96 -18.73 -15.67 -34.27
CA ARG A 96 -18.36 -15.52 -35.69
C ARG A 96 -18.02 -16.88 -36.27
#